data_AF-A0A4D9DE91-F1
#
_entry.id   AF-A0A4D9DE91-F1
#
_cell.length_a   1.000
_cell.length_b   1.000
_cell.length_c   1.000
_cell.angle_alpha   90.00
_cell.angle_beta   90.00
_cell.angle_gamma   90.00
#
_symmetry.space_group_name_H-M   'P 1'
#
loop_
_entity.id
_entity.type
_entity.pdbx_description
1 polymer ?
#
loop_
_entity_poly.entity_id
_entity_poly.type
_entity_poly.pdbx_seq_one_letter_code
_entity_poly.pdbx_strand_id
1 'polypeptide(L)'
;MMKTQFLSKLLVLAFCGVGLSHAQLQKQAAYEHQDEGDRLVRDISKRIRNGEDIPEALVLGQNKPHELRRSLSQNHLVHRQVKKAGSLTSLRKLALFNFGSNKKLVRRERPPSIFNTQVSSASDQALRTPPQRNCAWQAYITGKQYNVAYPDLQAIYQVLVMLKTTEKNIFRVRGSFPQEGVRYFSLQSNNVDVGFPISTIKDYEIEVDDPGNTRNPFAEDSDRPIGTYTINVTPRGDQGLKNELSLCPESMTDRQCRSVNAVMLMRFYTSDPDRPPVSSKTDPPASQPNDRLFGYATPPMVEERQSKSWTDDRSRDRWRVFPTCDQTRSTQVTSLISKHFYGMIPPFAPPIRHNKNNNFVLYLGEDTATAGVYPNLDAAYLLAVAWQLSPELKDKPKKRLMARVTGTLPVTSRNLFTDPKIANYEDADVRYMSFSSIALVSGGPTMDTLDDAAFLRFYEPQQPEGEAWNRSYSFVVADDPERTCGLYNASQELFLSTVLDGKLQDYWGILDRQLIPKTQRTRLPDRSNGYARLQCADASALDACVDPDYLKYVMEDYYPRIQWYTCDQDGTLEEITDYLGAIPVSESLTNKQKTHNGGVGSN
;
A
#
# COMPACT_ATOMS: atom_id res chain seq x y z
N MET A 1 -20.10 0.15 26.09
CA MET A 1 -18.65 0.46 26.08
C MET A 1 -17.80 -0.64 25.43
N MET A 2 -17.99 -1.94 25.74
CA MET A 2 -17.21 -3.05 25.16
C MET A 2 -17.28 -3.18 23.62
N LYS A 3 -18.48 -3.10 23.00
CA LYS A 3 -18.65 -3.13 21.53
C LYS A 3 -17.82 -2.09 20.77
N THR A 4 -17.57 -0.93 21.38
CA THR A 4 -16.78 0.11 20.74
C THR A 4 -15.32 -0.29 20.72
N GLN A 5 -14.77 -0.79 21.84
CA GLN A 5 -13.37 -1.24 21.97
C GLN A 5 -13.03 -2.38 21.00
N PHE A 6 -13.95 -3.29 20.74
CA PHE A 6 -13.77 -4.34 19.72
C PHE A 6 -13.70 -3.78 18.31
N LEU A 7 -14.62 -2.89 17.91
CA LEU A 7 -14.56 -2.28 16.58
C LEU A 7 -13.22 -1.58 16.36
N SER A 8 -12.69 -0.80 17.31
CA SER A 8 -11.37 -0.18 17.11
C SER A 8 -10.24 -1.19 17.03
N LYS A 9 -10.32 -2.30 17.77
CA LYS A 9 -9.32 -3.37 17.72
C LYS A 9 -9.36 -4.04 16.36
N LEU A 10 -10.55 -4.35 15.86
CA LEU A 10 -10.77 -4.98 14.56
C LEU A 10 -10.45 -4.03 13.41
N LEU A 11 -10.72 -2.73 13.55
CA LEU A 11 -10.34 -1.68 12.62
C LEU A 11 -8.82 -1.54 12.58
N VAL A 12 -8.12 -1.38 13.70
CA VAL A 12 -6.64 -1.33 13.72
C VAL A 12 -6.03 -2.64 13.23
N LEU A 13 -6.62 -3.79 13.54
CA LEU A 13 -6.17 -5.08 13.01
C LEU A 13 -6.47 -5.25 11.52
N ALA A 14 -7.58 -4.69 11.02
CA ALA A 14 -7.93 -4.67 9.61
C ALA A 14 -7.05 -3.70 8.82
N PHE A 15 -6.77 -2.51 9.37
CA PHE A 15 -5.86 -1.51 8.80
C PHE A 15 -4.41 -1.96 8.82
N CYS A 16 -3.99 -2.69 9.85
CA CYS A 16 -2.62 -3.15 9.98
C CYS A 16 -2.41 -4.59 9.49
N GLY A 17 -3.45 -5.30 9.02
CA GLY A 17 -3.31 -6.71 8.62
C GLY A 17 -4.17 -7.31 7.54
N VAL A 18 -5.39 -6.85 7.31
CA VAL A 18 -6.33 -7.62 6.48
C VAL A 18 -6.56 -6.96 5.12
N GLY A 19 -6.20 -5.69 4.93
CA GLY A 19 -6.37 -4.99 3.64
C GLY A 19 -7.82 -4.96 3.18
N LEU A 20 -8.77 -4.96 4.12
CA LEU A 20 -10.21 -4.91 3.82
C LEU A 20 -10.78 -3.57 4.29
N SER A 21 -11.50 -2.88 3.40
CA SER A 21 -12.41 -1.80 3.75
C SER A 21 -13.49 -2.29 4.74
N HIS A 22 -14.10 -1.37 5.48
CA HIS A 22 -15.20 -1.75 6.37
C HIS A 22 -16.39 -2.34 5.60
N ALA A 23 -16.63 -1.96 4.34
CA ALA A 23 -17.62 -2.61 3.47
C ALA A 23 -17.23 -4.07 3.12
N GLN A 24 -15.95 -4.36 2.92
CA GLN A 24 -15.45 -5.72 2.72
C GLN A 24 -15.51 -6.55 4.03
N LEU A 25 -15.24 -5.94 5.18
CA LEU A 25 -15.40 -6.55 6.51
C LEU A 25 -16.88 -6.77 6.88
N GLN A 26 -17.79 -5.90 6.46
CA GLN A 26 -19.23 -6.12 6.66
C GLN A 26 -19.76 -7.27 5.78
N LYS A 27 -19.21 -7.43 4.57
CA LYS A 27 -19.46 -8.62 3.74
C LYS A 27 -18.86 -9.89 4.35
N GLN A 28 -17.73 -9.77 5.06
CA GLN A 28 -17.04 -10.86 5.76
C GLN A 28 -17.29 -10.82 7.28
N ALA A 29 -18.45 -11.28 7.71
CA ALA A 29 -18.93 -11.12 9.08
C ALA A 29 -17.92 -11.52 10.19
N ALA A 30 -17.55 -10.57 11.06
CA ALA A 30 -16.69 -10.79 12.22
C ALA A 30 -17.50 -10.69 13.54
N TYR A 31 -17.35 -11.67 14.44
CA TYR A 31 -18.04 -11.74 15.74
C TYR A 31 -17.08 -12.14 16.88
N GLU A 32 -17.37 -11.72 18.12
CA GLU A 32 -16.39 -11.72 19.24
C GLU A 32 -16.64 -12.81 20.31
N HIS A 33 -17.80 -13.46 20.35
CA HIS A 33 -18.16 -14.36 21.46
C HIS A 33 -18.48 -15.81 21.09
N GLN A 34 -18.30 -16.71 22.06
CA GLN A 34 -18.53 -18.16 21.96
C GLN A 34 -19.97 -18.49 21.50
N ASP A 35 -20.97 -17.73 21.96
CA ASP A 35 -22.37 -17.83 21.54
C ASP A 35 -22.66 -17.15 20.19
N GLU A 36 -21.84 -16.17 19.79
CA GLU A 36 -21.96 -15.47 18.51
C GLU A 36 -21.33 -16.25 17.36
N GLY A 37 -20.28 -17.04 17.61
CA GLY A 37 -19.74 -18.01 16.66
C GLY A 37 -20.75 -19.11 16.28
N ASP A 38 -21.51 -19.61 17.25
CA ASP A 38 -22.60 -20.56 17.03
C ASP A 38 -23.79 -19.95 16.27
N ARG A 39 -24.00 -18.63 16.40
CA ARG A 39 -24.96 -17.90 15.56
C ARG A 39 -24.42 -17.67 14.15
N LEU A 40 -23.14 -17.35 14.00
CA LEU A 40 -22.46 -17.18 12.71
C LEU A 40 -22.50 -18.47 11.88
N VAL A 41 -22.15 -19.61 12.46
CA VAL A 41 -22.21 -20.90 11.75
C VAL A 41 -23.65 -21.21 11.35
N ARG A 42 -24.65 -20.90 12.19
CA ARG A 42 -26.06 -21.06 11.86
C ARG A 42 -26.53 -20.11 10.76
N ASP A 43 -26.07 -18.87 10.77
CA ASP A 43 -26.44 -17.82 9.81
C ASP A 43 -25.79 -18.06 8.43
N ILE A 44 -24.49 -18.34 8.39
CA ILE A 44 -23.77 -18.79 7.18
C ILE A 44 -24.47 -20.03 6.60
N SER A 45 -24.76 -21.03 7.45
CA SER A 45 -25.47 -22.23 6.99
C SER A 45 -26.88 -21.92 6.47
N LYS A 46 -27.57 -20.93 7.04
CA LYS A 46 -28.90 -20.50 6.59
C LYS A 46 -28.84 -19.78 5.25
N ARG A 47 -27.89 -18.88 5.07
CA ARG A 47 -27.65 -18.14 3.83
C ARG A 47 -27.23 -19.06 2.68
N ILE A 48 -26.33 -20.03 2.94
CA ILE A 48 -25.97 -21.07 1.96
C ILE A 48 -27.19 -21.93 1.60
N ARG A 49 -28.01 -22.33 2.58
CA ARG A 49 -29.27 -23.06 2.32
C ARG A 49 -30.26 -22.25 1.49
N ASN A 50 -30.21 -20.93 1.59
CA ASN A 50 -31.02 -20.00 0.80
C ASN A 50 -30.43 -19.71 -0.58
N GLY A 51 -29.31 -20.35 -0.96
CA GLY A 51 -28.66 -20.16 -2.26
C GLY A 51 -27.78 -18.91 -2.36
N GLU A 52 -27.47 -18.25 -1.24
CA GLU A 52 -26.54 -17.12 -1.23
C GLU A 52 -25.09 -17.60 -1.37
N ASP A 53 -24.32 -16.92 -2.22
CA ASP A 53 -22.89 -17.17 -2.42
C ASP A 53 -22.08 -16.44 -1.32
N ILE A 54 -21.35 -17.21 -0.49
CA ILE A 54 -20.51 -16.67 0.58
C ILE A 54 -19.06 -17.08 0.29
N PRO A 55 -18.28 -16.24 -0.40
CA PRO A 55 -16.97 -16.65 -0.89
C PRO A 55 -15.98 -16.95 0.24
N GLU A 56 -16.03 -16.21 1.37
CA GLU A 56 -15.05 -16.30 2.46
C GLU A 56 -15.67 -15.98 3.84
N ALA A 57 -15.18 -16.62 4.91
CA ALA A 57 -15.60 -16.34 6.29
C ALA A 57 -14.41 -16.30 7.28
N LEU A 58 -14.46 -15.36 8.22
CA LEU A 58 -13.44 -15.13 9.26
C LEU A 58 -14.02 -15.41 10.65
N VAL A 59 -13.36 -16.25 11.45
CA VAL A 59 -13.78 -16.58 12.82
C VAL A 59 -12.64 -16.29 13.81
N LEU A 60 -12.89 -15.40 14.77
CA LEU A 60 -11.95 -15.04 15.85
C LEU A 60 -12.46 -15.65 17.17
N GLY A 61 -11.65 -16.44 17.90
CA GLY A 61 -12.07 -16.91 19.23
C GLY A 61 -11.21 -18.00 19.88
N GLN A 62 -11.48 -18.28 21.17
CA GLN A 62 -10.94 -19.44 21.89
C GLN A 62 -11.81 -20.67 21.64
N ASN A 63 -11.60 -21.35 20.51
CA ASN A 63 -12.45 -22.50 20.17
C ASN A 63 -12.03 -23.76 20.96
N LYS A 64 -12.98 -24.39 21.67
CA LYS A 64 -12.70 -25.70 22.29
C LYS A 64 -12.59 -26.77 21.18
N PRO A 65 -11.71 -27.79 21.31
CA PRO A 65 -11.48 -28.78 20.27
C PRO A 65 -12.73 -29.55 19.77
N HIS A 66 -13.76 -29.69 20.62
CA HIS A 66 -15.01 -30.37 20.26
C HIS A 66 -15.97 -29.49 19.44
N GLU A 67 -15.96 -28.17 19.64
CA GLU A 67 -16.75 -27.20 18.89
C GLU A 67 -16.18 -26.99 17.47
N LEU A 68 -14.84 -27.01 17.35
CA LEU A 68 -14.16 -27.02 16.06
C LEU A 68 -14.55 -28.27 15.24
N ARG A 69 -14.60 -29.44 15.88
CA ARG A 69 -15.08 -30.69 15.24
C ARG A 69 -16.53 -30.59 14.78
N ARG A 70 -17.39 -29.91 15.53
CA ARG A 70 -18.82 -29.71 15.19
C ARG A 70 -18.99 -28.78 14.00
N SER A 71 -18.21 -27.69 13.94
CA SER A 71 -18.20 -26.77 12.79
C SER A 71 -17.62 -27.43 11.54
N LEU A 72 -16.56 -28.23 11.68
CA LEU A 72 -15.96 -28.99 10.59
C LEU A 72 -16.87 -30.10 10.06
N SER A 73 -17.59 -30.80 10.95
CA SER A 73 -18.55 -31.84 10.54
C SER A 73 -19.79 -31.27 9.89
N GLN A 74 -20.28 -30.11 10.35
CA GLN A 74 -21.35 -29.36 9.68
C GLN A 74 -20.89 -28.84 8.31
N ASN A 75 -19.66 -28.34 8.18
CA ASN A 75 -19.08 -27.96 6.88
C ASN A 75 -19.00 -29.15 5.93
N HIS A 76 -18.56 -30.34 6.39
CA HIS A 76 -18.55 -31.54 5.56
C HIS A 76 -19.94 -31.97 5.11
N LEU A 77 -20.96 -31.80 5.97
CA LEU A 77 -22.36 -32.10 5.66
C LEU A 77 -22.93 -31.11 4.63
N VAL A 78 -22.64 -29.82 4.81
CA VAL A 78 -22.99 -28.73 3.88
C VAL A 78 -22.31 -28.95 2.53
N HIS A 79 -21.01 -29.26 2.52
CA HIS A 79 -20.26 -29.54 1.29
C HIS A 79 -20.83 -30.74 0.53
N ARG A 80 -21.34 -31.77 1.24
CA ARG A 80 -22.02 -32.94 0.63
C ARG A 80 -23.41 -32.59 0.10
N GLN A 81 -24.18 -31.76 0.79
CA GLN A 81 -25.51 -31.32 0.33
C GLN A 81 -25.41 -30.35 -0.86
N VAL A 82 -24.42 -29.46 -0.86
CA VAL A 82 -24.10 -28.54 -1.96
C VAL A 82 -23.60 -29.31 -3.19
N LYS A 83 -22.77 -30.35 -3.01
CA LYS A 83 -22.38 -31.28 -4.09
C LYS A 83 -23.59 -32.03 -4.69
N LYS A 84 -24.56 -32.40 -3.85
CA LYS A 84 -25.82 -33.02 -4.30
C LYS A 84 -26.75 -32.03 -5.01
N ALA A 85 -26.64 -30.74 -4.74
CA ALA A 85 -27.46 -29.67 -5.33
C ALA A 85 -26.86 -29.06 -6.62
N GLY A 86 -25.73 -29.56 -7.11
CA GLY A 86 -25.16 -29.15 -8.41
C GLY A 86 -24.52 -27.75 -8.45
N SER A 87 -24.46 -27.01 -7.33
CA SER A 87 -23.83 -25.68 -7.26
C SER A 87 -22.48 -25.80 -6.54
N LEU A 88 -21.38 -25.70 -7.27
CA LEU A 88 -20.02 -25.90 -6.75
C LEU A 88 -19.36 -24.63 -6.16
N THR A 89 -20.10 -23.53 -5.96
CA THR A 89 -19.48 -22.20 -5.77
C THR A 89 -19.54 -21.59 -4.37
N SER A 90 -20.35 -22.09 -3.44
CA SER A 90 -20.90 -21.25 -2.36
C SER A 90 -20.09 -21.08 -1.06
N LEU A 91 -18.98 -21.80 -0.85
CA LEU A 91 -18.03 -21.46 0.23
C LEU A 91 -16.60 -21.89 -0.14
N ARG A 92 -15.70 -20.92 -0.38
CA ARG A 92 -14.36 -21.23 -0.91
C ARG A 92 -13.28 -21.35 0.17
N LYS A 93 -13.33 -20.55 1.25
CA LYS A 93 -12.32 -20.57 2.34
C LYS A 93 -12.88 -20.16 3.72
N LEU A 94 -12.33 -20.76 4.79
CA LEU A 94 -12.60 -20.42 6.20
C LEU A 94 -11.28 -20.18 6.96
N ALA A 95 -11.13 -19.00 7.56
CA ALA A 95 -9.98 -18.64 8.41
C ALA A 95 -10.35 -18.66 9.90
N LEU A 96 -9.60 -19.39 10.72
CA LEU A 96 -9.79 -19.56 12.16
C LEU A 96 -8.58 -19.03 12.94
N PHE A 97 -8.79 -18.05 13.82
CA PHE A 97 -7.75 -17.51 14.70
C PHE A 97 -7.99 -17.96 16.13
N ASN A 98 -7.08 -18.76 16.67
CA ASN A 98 -7.12 -19.23 18.06
C ASN A 98 -6.15 -18.45 18.94
N PHE A 99 -6.68 -17.74 19.93
CA PHE A 99 -5.93 -16.92 20.89
C PHE A 99 -5.69 -17.68 22.20
N GLY A 100 -4.46 -18.13 22.48
CA GLY A 100 -4.09 -18.74 23.76
C GLY A 100 -3.17 -19.96 23.67
N SER A 101 -2.72 -20.45 24.82
CA SER A 101 -1.60 -21.40 24.99
C SER A 101 -1.93 -22.88 24.74
N ASN A 102 -3.10 -23.24 24.21
CA ASN A 102 -3.49 -24.64 24.05
C ASN A 102 -2.82 -25.30 22.82
N LYS A 103 -1.66 -25.92 23.08
CA LYS A 103 -0.79 -26.62 22.10
C LYS A 103 -1.38 -27.91 21.46
N LYS A 104 -2.62 -28.30 21.76
CA LYS A 104 -3.22 -29.55 21.25
C LYS A 104 -4.44 -29.30 20.39
N LEU A 105 -4.22 -29.04 19.09
CA LEU A 105 -5.28 -29.12 18.09
C LEU A 105 -4.88 -30.04 16.92
N VAL A 106 -5.50 -31.23 16.98
CA VAL A 106 -5.75 -32.30 16.00
C VAL A 106 -4.99 -32.26 14.66
N ARG A 107 -4.13 -33.27 14.46
CA ARG A 107 -3.27 -33.53 13.30
C ARG A 107 -3.90 -34.39 12.19
N ARG A 108 -5.23 -34.50 12.11
CA ARG A 108 -5.90 -35.39 11.13
C ARG A 108 -6.80 -34.62 10.16
N GLU A 109 -6.46 -34.80 8.89
CA GLU A 109 -7.20 -34.48 7.65
C GLU A 109 -7.74 -33.04 7.55
N ARG A 110 -6.92 -32.16 6.96
CA ARG A 110 -7.33 -30.80 6.58
C ARG A 110 -7.90 -30.83 5.16
N PRO A 111 -9.12 -30.32 4.93
CA PRO A 111 -9.50 -29.87 3.60
C PRO A 111 -8.59 -28.70 3.17
N PRO A 112 -8.28 -28.53 1.87
CA PRO A 112 -7.41 -27.45 1.37
C PRO A 112 -7.99 -26.02 1.57
N SER A 113 -9.21 -25.88 2.08
CA SER A 113 -9.94 -24.62 2.24
C SER A 113 -9.95 -24.05 3.66
N ILE A 114 -9.26 -24.66 4.63
CA ILE A 114 -9.31 -24.25 6.05
C ILE A 114 -7.93 -23.85 6.57
N PHE A 115 -7.80 -22.58 6.97
CA PHE A 115 -6.59 -22.01 7.58
C PHE A 115 -6.79 -21.86 9.09
N ASN A 116 -5.89 -22.42 9.88
CA ASN A 116 -5.90 -22.31 11.34
C ASN A 116 -4.53 -21.80 11.81
N THR A 117 -4.51 -20.62 12.44
CA THR A 117 -3.29 -20.00 12.95
C THR A 117 -3.37 -19.81 14.46
N GLN A 118 -2.28 -20.15 15.16
CA GLN A 118 -2.16 -19.92 16.60
C GLN A 118 -1.37 -18.64 16.85
N VAL A 119 -1.99 -17.71 17.55
CA VAL A 119 -1.36 -16.47 17.98
C VAL A 119 -0.66 -16.74 19.32
N SER A 120 0.65 -16.47 19.41
CA SER A 120 1.42 -16.73 20.65
C SER A 120 0.86 -15.93 21.84
N SER A 121 1.07 -16.38 23.08
CA SER A 121 0.56 -15.67 24.27
C SER A 121 1.12 -14.26 24.45
N ALA A 122 2.36 -14.01 24.02
CA ALA A 122 2.96 -12.67 24.00
C ALA A 122 2.29 -11.77 22.95
N SER A 123 1.98 -12.34 21.78
CA SER A 123 1.23 -11.67 20.71
C SER A 123 -0.23 -11.40 21.12
N ASP A 124 -0.85 -12.33 21.84
CA ASP A 124 -2.19 -12.19 22.40
C ASP A 124 -2.23 -11.05 23.44
N GLN A 125 -1.19 -10.88 24.26
CA GLN A 125 -1.11 -9.77 25.21
C GLN A 125 -0.89 -8.40 24.53
N ALA A 126 -0.07 -8.34 23.48
CA ALA A 126 0.08 -7.13 22.66
C ALA A 126 -1.23 -6.74 21.94
N LEU A 127 -1.97 -7.72 21.43
CA LEU A 127 -3.27 -7.53 20.76
C LEU A 127 -4.44 -7.28 21.72
N ARG A 128 -4.35 -7.76 22.97
CA ARG A 128 -5.36 -7.51 24.01
C ARG A 128 -5.30 -6.09 24.55
N THR A 129 -4.14 -5.45 24.48
CA THR A 129 -3.99 -4.03 24.79
C THR A 129 -4.70 -3.23 23.69
N PRO A 130 -5.82 -2.54 23.97
CA PRO A 130 -6.50 -1.78 22.93
C PRO A 130 -5.53 -0.76 22.32
N PRO A 131 -5.59 -0.51 20.99
CA PRO A 131 -4.87 0.60 20.40
C PRO A 131 -5.18 1.85 21.24
N GLN A 132 -4.13 2.58 21.61
CA GLN A 132 -4.25 3.70 22.53
C GLN A 132 -5.09 4.80 21.88
N ARG A 133 -6.40 4.77 22.11
CA ARG A 133 -7.38 5.70 21.52
C ARG A 133 -7.18 7.16 21.93
N ASN A 134 -6.36 7.38 22.94
CA ASN A 134 -6.16 8.67 23.57
C ASN A 134 -4.78 9.25 23.24
N CYS A 135 -4.12 8.76 22.19
CA CYS A 135 -2.88 9.33 21.68
C CYS A 135 -2.91 9.38 20.15
N ALA A 136 -2.02 10.19 19.57
CA ALA A 136 -1.84 10.39 18.14
C ALA A 136 -0.71 9.51 17.59
N TRP A 137 -0.79 9.19 16.29
CA TRP A 137 0.20 8.38 15.59
C TRP A 137 0.27 6.96 16.18
N GLN A 138 -0.85 6.25 16.13
CA GLN A 138 -1.02 4.96 16.82
C GLN A 138 -0.24 3.82 16.16
N ALA A 139 0.12 3.97 14.88
CA ALA A 139 0.90 2.99 14.14
C ALA A 139 1.77 3.68 13.10
N TYR A 140 2.78 2.96 12.62
CA TYR A 140 3.48 3.30 11.40
C TYR A 140 3.63 2.09 10.50
N ILE A 141 3.76 2.35 9.20
CA ILE A 141 3.92 1.37 8.12
C ILE A 141 5.18 1.75 7.33
N THR A 142 5.98 0.75 6.99
CA THR A 142 7.17 0.81 6.12
C THR A 142 7.04 -0.26 5.03
N GLY A 143 7.92 -0.27 4.04
CA GLY A 143 7.81 -1.20 2.89
C GLY A 143 7.77 -2.70 3.19
N LYS A 144 8.03 -3.13 4.44
CA LYS A 144 7.92 -4.54 4.90
C LYS A 144 6.55 -4.92 5.46
N GLN A 145 5.62 -3.97 5.54
CA GLN A 145 4.36 -4.12 6.26
C GLN A 145 3.20 -3.98 5.28
N TYR A 146 2.17 -4.80 5.48
CA TYR A 146 1.00 -4.89 4.62
C TYR A 146 0.11 -3.63 4.79
N ASN A 147 -0.80 -3.37 3.84
CA ASN A 147 -1.94 -2.41 3.84
C ASN A 147 -1.77 -1.02 3.18
N VAL A 148 -0.56 -0.59 2.84
CA VAL A 148 -0.40 0.50 1.86
C VAL A 148 -0.01 -0.16 0.56
N ALA A 149 -0.72 0.13 -0.54
CA ALA A 149 -0.49 -0.52 -1.83
C ALA A 149 0.98 -0.38 -2.28
N TYR A 150 1.76 -1.46 -2.11
CA TYR A 150 3.18 -1.55 -2.47
C TYR A 150 4.00 -0.39 -1.87
N PRO A 151 4.22 -0.38 -0.53
CA PRO A 151 4.89 0.73 0.14
C PRO A 151 6.38 0.73 -0.20
N ASP A 152 6.94 1.89 -0.49
CA ASP A 152 8.37 2.04 -0.74
C ASP A 152 9.19 1.70 0.53
N LEU A 153 10.36 1.06 0.40
CA LEU A 153 11.23 0.79 1.56
C LEU A 153 11.89 2.06 2.14
N GLN A 154 11.93 3.15 1.36
CA GLN A 154 12.37 4.49 1.74
C GLN A 154 11.26 5.33 2.38
N ALA A 155 10.00 4.87 2.25
CA ALA A 155 8.84 5.57 2.78
C ALA A 155 8.46 5.08 4.19
N ILE A 156 8.01 6.02 5.01
CA ILE A 156 7.40 5.78 6.30
C ILE A 156 6.03 6.43 6.30
N TYR A 157 5.02 5.68 6.73
CA TYR A 157 3.65 6.15 6.85
C TYR A 157 3.26 6.13 8.32
N GLN A 158 3.03 7.30 8.91
CA GLN A 158 2.47 7.48 10.24
C GLN A 158 0.95 7.45 10.14
N VAL A 159 0.32 6.64 10.99
CA VAL A 159 -1.11 6.35 10.94
C VAL A 159 -1.80 7.00 12.13
N LEU A 160 -2.76 7.88 11.84
CA LEU A 160 -3.69 8.42 12.82
C LEU A 160 -5.10 7.90 12.55
N VAL A 161 -5.63 7.08 13.46
CA VAL A 161 -6.99 6.54 13.38
C VAL A 161 -7.96 7.46 14.12
N MET A 162 -9.00 7.92 13.41
CA MET A 162 -10.08 8.77 13.94
C MET A 162 -11.40 8.00 13.85
N LEU A 163 -12.01 7.73 15.00
CA LEU A 163 -13.21 6.91 15.08
C LEU A 163 -14.41 7.74 15.50
N LYS A 164 -15.55 7.48 14.86
CA LYS A 164 -16.82 8.17 15.14
C LYS A 164 -16.69 9.69 15.07
N THR A 165 -15.92 10.16 14.11
CA THR A 165 -15.81 11.57 13.80
C THR A 165 -17.16 12.06 13.29
N THR A 166 -17.75 13.01 14.00
CA THR A 166 -19.03 13.62 13.63
C THR A 166 -18.82 14.90 12.85
N GLU A 167 -19.90 15.43 12.27
CA GLU A 167 -19.93 16.73 11.59
C GLU A 167 -19.46 17.91 12.47
N LYS A 168 -19.31 17.71 13.78
CA LYS A 168 -18.90 18.73 14.75
C LYS A 168 -17.43 18.65 15.16
N ASN A 169 -16.73 17.58 14.79
CA ASN A 169 -15.34 17.39 15.17
C ASN A 169 -14.42 18.15 14.22
N ILE A 170 -13.49 18.90 14.78
CA ILE A 170 -12.40 19.56 14.07
C ILE A 170 -11.11 19.01 14.64
N PHE A 171 -10.19 18.56 13.79
CA PHE A 171 -8.84 18.23 14.20
C PHE A 171 -7.84 19.25 13.67
N ARG A 172 -6.77 19.46 14.44
CA ARG A 172 -5.59 20.22 14.02
C ARG A 172 -4.37 19.35 14.16
N VAL A 173 -3.54 19.35 13.12
CA VAL A 173 -2.20 18.77 13.14
C VAL A 173 -1.20 19.91 13.05
N ARG A 174 -0.42 20.14 14.12
CA ARG A 174 0.53 21.24 14.23
C ARG A 174 1.95 20.71 14.29
N GLY A 175 2.84 21.22 13.45
CA GLY A 175 4.21 20.72 13.39
C GLY A 175 5.19 21.70 12.77
N SER A 176 6.43 21.26 12.72
CA SER A 176 7.52 21.91 11.99
C SER A 176 7.84 21.08 10.76
N PHE A 177 8.29 21.74 9.69
CA PHE A 177 8.72 21.04 8.48
C PHE A 177 9.94 20.16 8.77
N PRO A 178 9.97 18.90 8.29
CA PRO A 178 11.19 18.12 8.29
C PRO A 178 12.23 18.79 7.39
N GLN A 179 13.51 18.77 7.77
CA GLN A 179 14.55 19.49 7.06
C GLN A 179 15.58 18.53 6.47
N GLU A 180 16.17 17.74 7.33
CA GLU A 180 17.29 16.87 6.99
C GLU A 180 16.83 15.48 6.60
N GLY A 181 17.36 14.93 5.51
CA GLY A 181 17.12 13.54 5.13
C GLY A 181 15.71 13.23 4.64
N VAL A 182 14.88 14.25 4.35
CA VAL A 182 13.51 14.08 3.84
C VAL A 182 13.36 14.78 2.50
N ARG A 183 13.00 14.01 1.46
CA ARG A 183 12.76 14.58 0.12
C ARG A 183 11.34 14.97 -0.14
N TYR A 184 10.42 14.37 0.60
CA TYR A 184 9.01 14.64 0.46
C TYR A 184 8.24 14.21 1.70
N PHE A 185 7.22 14.96 2.06
CA PHE A 185 6.18 14.48 2.96
C PHE A 185 4.79 14.97 2.56
N SER A 186 3.76 14.36 3.11
CA SER A 186 2.39 14.84 2.95
C SER A 186 1.46 14.24 4.00
N LEU A 187 0.23 14.76 4.04
CA LEU A 187 -0.85 14.15 4.81
C LEU A 187 -2.01 13.80 3.87
N GLN A 188 -2.57 12.61 4.07
CA GLN A 188 -3.70 12.09 3.31
C GLN A 188 -4.77 11.59 4.27
N SER A 189 -6.00 12.02 4.09
CA SER A 189 -7.16 11.46 4.76
C SER A 189 -7.78 10.34 3.93
N ASN A 190 -8.27 9.31 4.59
CA ASN A 190 -8.88 8.15 3.97
C ASN A 190 -10.17 7.82 4.71
N ASN A 191 -11.22 7.49 3.95
CA ASN A 191 -12.46 7.03 4.54
C ASN A 191 -12.38 5.51 4.64
N VAL A 192 -12.61 5.00 5.84
CA VAL A 192 -12.46 3.58 6.13
C VAL A 192 -13.54 2.74 5.46
N ASP A 193 -14.73 3.31 5.32
CA ASP A 193 -15.87 2.66 4.70
C ASP A 193 -15.66 2.50 3.19
N VAL A 194 -14.88 3.41 2.59
CA VAL A 194 -14.63 3.46 1.14
C VAL A 194 -13.29 2.82 0.76
N GLY A 195 -12.27 2.85 1.64
CA GLY A 195 -10.95 2.25 1.39
C GLY A 195 -10.07 3.04 0.41
N PHE A 196 -10.51 4.23 0.00
CA PHE A 196 -9.78 5.12 -0.90
C PHE A 196 -9.40 6.46 -0.23
N PRO A 197 -8.34 7.11 -0.73
CA PRO A 197 -7.98 8.46 -0.32
C PRO A 197 -9.12 9.44 -0.60
N ILE A 198 -9.35 10.38 0.32
CA ILE A 198 -10.38 11.42 0.19
C ILE A 198 -9.74 12.74 -0.20
N SER A 199 -8.74 13.15 0.57
CA SER A 199 -8.10 14.45 0.46
C SER A 199 -6.63 14.29 0.82
N THR A 200 -5.77 15.05 0.16
CA THR A 200 -4.32 15.03 0.35
C THR A 200 -3.82 16.46 0.32
N ILE A 201 -2.82 16.75 1.15
CA ILE A 201 -2.06 18.00 1.11
C ILE A 201 -0.58 17.66 1.10
N LYS A 202 0.11 18.16 0.09
CA LYS A 202 1.53 17.88 -0.17
C LYS A 202 2.40 18.91 0.52
N ASP A 203 3.61 18.54 0.90
CA ASP A 203 4.57 19.44 1.55
C ASP A 203 4.64 20.84 0.93
N TYR A 204 4.72 20.98 -0.39
CA TYR A 204 4.85 22.24 -1.13
C TYR A 204 3.53 23.03 -1.24
N GLU A 205 2.40 22.40 -0.95
CA GLU A 205 1.07 23.03 -0.93
C GLU A 205 0.72 23.58 0.46
N ILE A 206 1.47 23.18 1.50
CA ILE A 206 1.22 23.62 2.87
C ILE A 206 1.60 25.10 3.02
N GLU A 207 0.62 25.92 3.39
CA GLU A 207 0.86 27.27 3.86
C GLU A 207 1.43 27.27 5.29
N VAL A 208 2.42 28.12 5.54
CA VAL A 208 2.94 28.35 6.89
C VAL A 208 1.96 29.18 7.74
N ASP A 209 2.09 29.04 9.07
CA ASP A 209 1.25 29.79 10.02
C ASP A 209 1.51 31.31 9.94
N ASP A 210 2.75 31.73 9.68
CA ASP A 210 3.16 33.14 9.55
C ASP A 210 3.86 33.42 8.20
N PRO A 211 3.10 33.56 7.10
CA PRO A 211 3.66 33.70 5.76
C PRO A 211 4.39 35.03 5.52
N GLY A 212 4.20 36.03 6.39
CA GLY A 212 4.91 37.30 6.32
C GLY A 212 6.38 37.17 6.73
N ASN A 213 6.65 36.35 7.76
CA ASN A 213 7.98 36.26 8.36
C ASN A 213 8.69 34.92 8.11
N THR A 214 7.95 33.89 7.70
CA THR A 214 8.49 32.54 7.53
C THR A 214 8.15 31.95 6.17
N ARG A 215 8.82 30.85 5.81
CA ARG A 215 8.61 30.14 4.54
C ARG A 215 8.37 28.65 4.73
N ASN A 216 7.78 28.04 3.71
CA ASN A 216 7.75 26.61 3.52
C ASN A 216 8.99 26.17 2.71
N PRO A 217 9.91 25.37 3.29
CA PRO A 217 11.14 25.02 2.60
C PRO A 217 10.96 24.06 1.42
N PHE A 218 9.81 23.40 1.30
CA PHE A 218 9.48 22.50 0.17
C PHE A 218 8.84 23.23 -1.02
N ALA A 219 8.40 24.48 -0.79
CA ALA A 219 7.72 25.30 -1.78
C ALA A 219 8.61 26.44 -2.31
N GLU A 220 9.50 26.98 -1.47
CA GLU A 220 10.23 28.22 -1.75
C GLU A 220 11.70 28.11 -1.30
N ASP A 221 12.61 28.38 -2.25
CA ASP A 221 14.04 28.59 -2.00
C ASP A 221 14.28 30.07 -1.67
N SER A 222 14.31 30.40 -0.37
CA SER A 222 14.62 31.75 0.10
C SER A 222 15.32 31.74 1.44
N ASP A 223 15.93 32.87 1.80
CA ASP A 223 16.66 33.03 3.06
C ASP A 223 15.73 33.25 4.28
N ARG A 224 14.41 33.30 4.07
CA ARG A 224 13.46 33.48 5.17
C ARG A 224 13.52 32.30 6.14
N PRO A 225 13.30 32.52 7.44
CA PRO A 225 13.22 31.44 8.43
C PRO A 225 12.18 30.39 8.04
N ILE A 226 12.49 29.11 8.30
CA ILE A 226 11.54 28.00 8.11
C ILE A 226 10.41 28.13 9.14
N GLY A 227 9.17 28.10 8.66
CA GLY A 227 7.98 28.28 9.48
C GLY A 227 7.48 27.01 10.17
N THR A 228 6.37 27.15 10.88
CA THR A 228 5.52 26.03 11.34
C THR A 228 4.28 25.93 10.46
N TYR A 229 3.58 24.81 10.56
CA TYR A 229 2.31 24.61 9.87
C TYR A 229 1.21 24.13 10.81
N THR A 230 -0.02 24.48 10.46
CA THR A 230 -1.26 23.92 11.01
C THR A 230 -2.09 23.36 9.87
N ILE A 231 -2.35 22.05 9.90
CA ILE A 231 -3.29 21.39 8.98
C ILE A 231 -4.61 21.22 9.72
N ASN A 232 -5.68 21.74 9.13
CA ASN A 232 -7.03 21.61 9.67
C ASN A 232 -7.70 20.43 9.00
N VAL A 233 -8.45 19.66 9.78
CA VAL A 233 -9.14 18.48 9.27
C VAL A 233 -10.58 18.56 9.71
N THR A 234 -11.45 18.66 8.73
CA THR A 234 -12.89 18.82 8.94
C THR A 234 -13.64 17.70 8.22
N PRO A 235 -14.92 17.49 8.55
CA PRO A 235 -15.72 16.44 7.93
C PRO A 235 -15.81 16.57 6.40
N ARG A 236 -15.87 17.80 5.88
CA ARG A 236 -16.15 18.09 4.46
C ARG A 236 -15.03 18.84 3.74
N GLY A 237 -14.10 19.47 4.45
CA GLY A 237 -13.04 20.28 3.85
C GLY A 237 -13.53 21.61 3.24
N ASP A 238 -14.71 22.09 3.64
CA ASP A 238 -15.42 23.21 3.03
C ASP A 238 -15.55 24.43 3.97
N GLN A 239 -14.75 24.49 5.04
CA GLN A 239 -14.83 25.55 6.05
C GLN A 239 -13.97 26.77 5.71
N GLY A 240 -13.19 26.71 4.61
CA GLY A 240 -12.30 27.80 4.19
C GLY A 240 -11.12 28.00 5.13
N LEU A 241 -10.76 26.96 5.90
CA LEU A 241 -9.58 26.99 6.76
C LEU A 241 -8.32 26.81 5.91
N LYS A 242 -7.21 27.39 6.35
CA LYS A 242 -5.90 27.11 5.72
C LYS A 242 -5.54 25.63 5.88
N ASN A 243 -4.91 25.06 4.85
CA ASN A 243 -4.44 23.68 4.83
C ASN A 243 -5.54 22.69 5.26
N GLU A 244 -6.75 22.81 4.71
CA GLU A 244 -7.90 22.01 5.13
C GLU A 244 -8.01 20.68 4.38
N LEU A 245 -8.12 19.57 5.13
CA LEU A 245 -8.39 18.22 4.61
C LEU A 245 -9.81 17.77 4.96
N SER A 246 -10.46 17.09 4.02
CA SER A 246 -11.78 16.47 4.22
C SER A 246 -11.68 15.04 4.76
N LEU A 247 -12.62 14.64 5.62
CA LEU A 247 -12.79 13.25 6.09
C LEU A 247 -13.95 12.51 5.41
N CYS A 248 -14.67 13.17 4.51
CA CYS A 248 -15.78 12.59 3.78
C CYS A 248 -15.66 12.87 2.27
N PRO A 249 -15.75 11.83 1.43
CA PRO A 249 -15.83 12.01 -0.03
C PRO A 249 -16.98 12.91 -0.44
N GLU A 250 -16.78 13.69 -1.50
CA GLU A 250 -17.82 14.52 -2.11
C GLU A 250 -19.03 13.70 -2.56
N SER A 251 -18.81 12.45 -2.99
CA SER A 251 -19.86 11.53 -3.40
C SER A 251 -20.78 11.05 -2.27
N MET A 252 -20.41 11.27 -1.00
CA MET A 252 -21.22 10.89 0.15
C MET A 252 -22.20 12.01 0.55
N THR A 253 -23.45 11.63 0.85
CA THR A 253 -24.47 12.56 1.35
C THR A 253 -24.17 13.03 2.77
N ASP A 254 -24.74 14.17 3.19
CA ASP A 254 -24.53 14.70 4.56
C ASP A 254 -24.88 13.67 5.62
N ARG A 255 -25.97 12.92 5.41
CA ARG A 255 -26.39 11.84 6.31
C ARG A 255 -25.31 10.77 6.47
N GLN A 256 -24.59 10.43 5.40
CA GLN A 256 -23.49 9.46 5.45
C GLN A 256 -22.24 10.07 6.09
N CYS A 257 -22.03 11.38 5.98
CA CYS A 257 -20.90 12.09 6.61
C CYS A 257 -21.12 12.46 8.09
N ARG A 258 -22.33 12.28 8.64
CA ARG A 258 -22.64 12.60 10.06
C ARG A 258 -21.78 11.86 11.07
N SER A 259 -21.26 10.69 10.72
CA SER A 259 -20.37 9.89 11.55
C SER A 259 -19.49 9.04 10.66
N VAL A 260 -18.22 9.42 10.50
CA VAL A 260 -17.24 8.68 9.71
C VAL A 260 -16.18 8.06 10.60
N ASN A 261 -15.67 6.91 10.17
CA ASN A 261 -14.37 6.44 10.62
C ASN A 261 -13.37 6.83 9.54
N ALA A 262 -12.27 7.44 9.94
CA ALA A 262 -11.26 7.93 9.03
C ALA A 262 -9.86 7.53 9.50
N VAL A 263 -8.95 7.43 8.55
CA VAL A 263 -7.52 7.25 8.80
C VAL A 263 -6.78 8.37 8.11
N MET A 264 -5.93 9.06 8.86
CA MET A 264 -4.91 9.93 8.28
C MET A 264 -3.59 9.19 8.18
N LEU A 265 -2.96 9.34 7.02
CA LEU A 265 -1.64 8.84 6.71
C LEU A 265 -0.74 10.04 6.50
N MET A 266 0.25 10.23 7.38
CA MET A 266 1.34 11.16 7.14
C MET A 266 2.52 10.37 6.58
N ARG A 267 2.95 10.69 5.37
CA ARG A 267 4.00 9.93 4.66
C ARG A 267 5.27 10.75 4.58
N PHE A 268 6.43 10.11 4.76
CA PHE A 268 7.75 10.69 4.60
C PHE A 268 8.58 9.81 3.67
N TYR A 269 9.26 10.42 2.69
CA TYR A 269 10.28 9.75 1.88
C TYR A 269 11.66 10.21 2.37
N THR A 270 12.41 9.27 2.94
CA THR A 270 13.64 9.54 3.71
C THR A 270 14.92 9.17 2.99
N SER A 271 14.86 9.11 1.65
CA SER A 271 16.00 8.90 0.79
C SER A 271 16.70 10.23 0.56
N ASP A 272 17.95 10.39 0.96
CA ASP A 272 18.78 11.56 0.65
C ASP A 272 20.04 11.09 -0.09
N PRO A 273 20.27 11.52 -1.35
CA PRO A 273 21.45 11.14 -2.12
C PRO A 273 22.77 11.49 -1.44
N ASP A 274 22.80 12.55 -0.64
CA ASP A 274 24.01 13.06 0.00
C ASP A 274 24.29 12.38 1.36
N ARG A 275 23.45 11.43 1.75
CA ARG A 275 23.58 10.67 3.01
C ARG A 275 23.77 9.17 2.76
N PRO A 276 24.28 8.43 3.76
CA PRO A 276 24.28 6.97 3.71
C PRO A 276 22.87 6.42 3.46
N PRO A 277 22.74 5.28 2.74
CA PRO A 277 21.44 4.67 2.50
C PRO A 277 20.71 4.35 3.81
N VAL A 278 19.45 4.77 3.94
CA VAL A 278 18.61 4.44 5.11
C VAL A 278 17.28 3.89 4.63
N SER A 279 16.96 2.63 4.94
CA SER A 279 15.69 2.01 4.55
C SER A 279 15.08 1.20 5.69
N SER A 280 13.87 0.67 5.48
CA SER A 280 13.26 -0.27 6.44
C SER A 280 14.04 -1.59 6.62
N LYS A 281 15.06 -1.85 5.78
CA LYS A 281 16.02 -2.94 5.99
C LYS A 281 17.06 -2.61 7.05
N THR A 282 17.40 -1.34 7.21
CA THR A 282 18.41 -0.84 8.15
C THR A 282 17.82 -0.17 9.38
N ASP A 283 16.48 -0.07 9.47
CA ASP A 283 15.80 0.45 10.65
C ASP A 283 16.22 -0.33 11.91
N PRO A 284 16.40 0.35 13.05
CA PRO A 284 16.74 -0.32 14.29
C PRO A 284 15.60 -1.27 14.71
N PRO A 285 15.90 -2.28 15.55
CA PRO A 285 14.87 -3.18 16.07
C PRO A 285 13.73 -2.40 16.73
N ALA A 286 12.52 -2.97 16.70
CA ALA A 286 11.29 -2.42 17.29
C ALA A 286 11.40 -1.92 18.74
N SER A 287 12.39 -2.43 19.49
CA SER A 287 12.67 -2.07 20.88
C SER A 287 13.53 -0.81 21.05
N GLN A 288 14.00 -0.19 19.97
CA GLN A 288 14.85 0.99 19.98
C GLN A 288 14.16 2.20 19.33
N PRO A 289 14.48 3.44 19.77
CA PRO A 289 14.01 4.64 19.11
C PRO A 289 14.45 4.69 17.65
N ASN A 290 13.60 5.25 16.79
CA ASN A 290 13.91 5.48 15.39
C ASN A 290 13.54 6.92 15.04
N ASP A 291 14.55 7.79 14.94
CA ASP A 291 14.35 9.23 14.70
C ASP A 291 13.81 9.51 13.29
N ARG A 292 13.93 8.53 12.37
CA ARG A 292 13.41 8.59 11.00
C ARG A 292 11.88 8.58 10.95
N LEU A 293 11.20 8.09 12.00
CA LEU A 293 9.75 7.85 12.02
C LEU A 293 8.92 9.07 11.61
N PHE A 294 9.36 10.27 11.97
CA PHE A 294 8.72 11.54 11.62
C PHE A 294 9.61 12.40 10.74
N GLY A 295 10.42 11.76 9.88
CA GLY A 295 11.32 12.45 8.97
C GLY A 295 12.37 13.27 9.71
N TYR A 296 12.93 12.74 10.80
CA TYR A 296 13.92 13.41 11.65
C TYR A 296 13.41 14.69 12.33
N ALA A 297 12.10 14.92 12.33
CA ALA A 297 11.44 16.00 13.04
C ALA A 297 10.71 15.49 14.30
N THR A 298 10.32 16.43 15.16
CA THR A 298 9.45 16.10 16.29
C THR A 298 8.06 15.67 15.78
N PRO A 299 7.44 14.62 16.35
CA PRO A 299 6.09 14.21 15.96
C PRO A 299 5.10 15.39 16.03
N PRO A 300 4.31 15.65 14.98
CA PRO A 300 3.34 16.74 15.01
C PRO A 300 2.29 16.51 16.10
N MET A 301 1.91 17.60 16.77
CA MET A 301 0.86 17.58 17.78
C MET A 301 -0.51 17.46 17.11
N VAL A 302 -1.39 16.66 17.72
CA VAL A 302 -2.77 16.50 17.25
C VAL A 302 -3.74 17.00 18.30
N GLU A 303 -4.67 17.84 17.90
CA GLU A 303 -5.68 18.43 18.77
C GLU A 303 -7.07 18.18 18.18
N GLU A 304 -8.06 17.97 19.04
CA GLU A 304 -9.47 17.86 18.65
C GLU A 304 -10.31 18.89 19.40
N ARG A 305 -11.27 19.48 18.70
CA ARG A 305 -12.34 20.27 19.30
C ARG A 305 -13.68 19.77 18.79
N GLN A 306 -14.65 19.65 19.69
CA GLN A 306 -16.05 19.52 19.31
C GLN A 306 -16.63 20.92 19.18
N SER A 307 -16.90 21.34 17.95
CA SER A 307 -17.49 22.63 17.65
C SER A 307 -19.01 22.61 17.88
N LYS A 308 -19.52 23.53 18.70
CA LYS A 308 -20.97 23.80 18.77
C LYS A 308 -21.42 24.75 17.65
N SER A 309 -20.52 25.60 17.17
CA SER A 309 -20.71 26.53 16.06
C SER A 309 -19.36 26.79 15.38
N TRP A 310 -19.32 26.72 14.05
CA TRP A 310 -18.11 26.95 13.25
C TRP A 310 -17.57 28.39 13.35
N THR A 311 -18.43 29.35 13.68
CA THR A 311 -18.11 30.79 13.70
C THR A 311 -17.76 31.33 15.08
N ASP A 312 -17.88 30.53 16.14
CA ASP A 312 -17.69 31.00 17.52
C ASP A 312 -16.30 30.63 18.06
N ASP A 313 -15.29 31.41 17.70
CA ASP A 313 -13.93 31.28 18.26
C ASP A 313 -13.84 31.78 19.72
N ARG A 314 -14.95 32.32 20.26
CA ARG A 314 -15.08 32.75 21.66
C ARG A 314 -15.67 31.67 22.57
N SER A 315 -16.11 30.55 22.01
CA SER A 315 -16.56 29.43 22.84
C SER A 315 -15.35 28.91 23.63
N ARG A 316 -15.51 28.78 24.95
CA ARG A 316 -14.49 28.20 25.84
C ARG A 316 -14.28 26.70 25.61
N ASP A 317 -14.60 26.18 24.41
CA ASP A 317 -14.42 24.79 24.05
C ASP A 317 -12.92 24.53 23.87
N ARG A 318 -12.31 23.98 24.93
CA ARG A 318 -10.87 23.72 24.98
C ARG A 318 -10.51 22.65 23.95
N TRP A 319 -9.44 22.91 23.20
CA TRP A 319 -8.78 21.88 22.40
C TRP A 319 -8.32 20.74 23.32
N ARG A 320 -8.70 19.52 22.96
CA ARG A 320 -8.20 18.31 23.57
C ARG A 320 -6.95 17.89 22.82
N VAL A 321 -5.80 17.97 23.48
CA VAL A 321 -4.53 17.49 22.93
C VAL A 321 -4.45 15.97 23.04
N PHE A 322 -4.06 15.31 21.95
CA PHE A 322 -3.69 13.90 21.93
C PHE A 322 -2.18 13.81 22.13
N PRO A 323 -1.68 13.23 23.23
CA PRO A 323 -0.25 12.94 23.36
C PRO A 323 0.20 12.01 22.22
N THR A 324 1.47 12.04 21.83
CA THR A 324 2.02 11.07 20.87
C THR A 324 2.08 9.68 21.49
N CYS A 325 1.68 8.65 20.74
CA CYS A 325 1.74 7.27 21.21
C CYS A 325 3.19 6.78 21.36
N ASP A 326 3.40 5.83 22.29
CA ASP A 326 4.66 5.11 22.42
C ASP A 326 4.89 4.21 21.19
N GLN A 327 5.86 4.62 20.36
CA GLN A 327 6.14 3.97 19.08
C GLN A 327 6.71 2.55 19.23
N THR A 328 7.34 2.22 20.36
CA THR A 328 7.90 0.86 20.58
C THR A 328 6.81 -0.21 20.58
N ARG A 329 5.62 0.12 21.11
CA ARG A 329 4.45 -0.79 21.14
C ARG A 329 3.79 -0.92 19.77
N SER A 330 3.73 0.17 19.02
CA SER A 330 3.11 0.19 17.70
C SER A 330 3.83 -0.76 16.73
N THR A 331 5.16 -0.78 16.79
CA THR A 331 6.01 -1.66 15.97
C THR A 331 5.74 -3.14 16.21
N GLN A 332 5.54 -3.53 17.47
CA GLN A 332 5.28 -4.94 17.84
C GLN A 332 3.96 -5.42 17.24
N VAL A 333 2.92 -4.58 17.29
CA VAL A 333 1.61 -4.90 16.71
C VAL A 333 1.72 -5.03 15.19
N THR A 334 2.34 -4.06 14.50
CA THR A 334 2.49 -4.11 13.03
C THR A 334 3.31 -5.30 12.55
N SER A 335 4.41 -5.65 13.25
CA SER A 335 5.24 -6.82 12.93
C SER A 335 4.50 -8.15 13.11
N LEU A 336 3.75 -8.28 14.21
CA LEU A 336 2.96 -9.48 14.49
C LEU A 336 1.88 -9.70 13.44
N ILE A 337 1.21 -8.64 13.03
CA ILE A 337 0.15 -8.70 12.05
C ILE A 337 0.74 -9.07 10.68
N SER A 338 1.77 -8.35 10.22
CA SER A 338 2.43 -8.64 8.93
C SER A 338 2.84 -10.13 8.84
N LYS A 339 3.50 -10.66 9.87
CA LYS A 339 3.99 -12.05 9.90
C LYS A 339 2.89 -13.11 9.79
N HIS A 340 1.70 -12.86 10.34
CA HIS A 340 0.61 -13.85 10.33
C HIS A 340 -0.25 -13.74 9.07
N PHE A 341 -0.36 -12.55 8.47
CA PHE A 341 -1.27 -12.30 7.35
C PHE A 341 -0.70 -12.64 5.97
N TYR A 342 0.63 -12.62 5.78
CA TYR A 342 1.27 -13.00 4.50
C TYR A 342 0.85 -14.39 3.97
N GLY A 343 0.54 -15.34 4.86
CA GLY A 343 0.15 -16.69 4.46
C GLY A 343 -1.33 -16.88 4.08
N MET A 344 -2.17 -15.84 4.21
CA MET A 344 -3.63 -15.96 4.07
C MET A 344 -4.20 -15.33 2.79
N ILE A 345 -3.48 -14.39 2.17
CA ILE A 345 -3.96 -13.71 0.97
C ILE A 345 -3.64 -14.58 -0.25
N PRO A 346 -4.65 -14.96 -1.07
CA PRO A 346 -4.38 -15.75 -2.26
C PRO A 346 -3.40 -14.99 -3.17
N PRO A 347 -2.43 -15.70 -3.80
CA PRO A 347 -1.67 -15.13 -4.91
C PRO A 347 -2.66 -14.59 -5.95
N PHE A 348 -2.46 -13.34 -6.35
CA PHE A 348 -3.27 -12.71 -7.36
C PHE A 348 -2.93 -13.32 -8.73
N ALA A 349 -3.95 -13.51 -9.57
CA ALA A 349 -3.74 -13.82 -10.98
C ALA A 349 -3.66 -12.48 -11.73
N PRO A 350 -2.47 -12.04 -12.21
CA PRO A 350 -2.35 -10.80 -12.96
C PRO A 350 -3.28 -10.80 -14.18
N PRO A 351 -3.83 -9.65 -14.60
CA PRO A 351 -4.56 -9.58 -15.85
C PRO A 351 -3.62 -10.00 -16.99
N ILE A 352 -4.08 -10.98 -17.78
CA ILE A 352 -3.35 -11.67 -18.85
C ILE A 352 -2.62 -10.75 -19.85
N ARG A 353 -3.08 -9.50 -19.99
CA ARG A 353 -2.66 -8.61 -21.08
C ARG A 353 -1.30 -7.96 -20.86
N HIS A 354 -0.77 -7.93 -19.64
CA HIS A 354 0.29 -6.98 -19.28
C HIS A 354 1.73 -7.39 -19.59
N ASN A 355 2.01 -8.62 -20.05
CA ASN A 355 3.41 -9.09 -20.11
C ASN A 355 3.86 -9.74 -21.41
N LYS A 356 3.05 -9.72 -22.47
CA LYS A 356 3.37 -10.46 -23.71
C LYS A 356 4.67 -10.01 -24.41
N ASN A 357 5.22 -8.84 -24.06
CA ASN A 357 6.21 -8.15 -24.89
C ASN A 357 7.42 -7.58 -24.09
N ASN A 358 7.75 -8.12 -22.92
CA ASN A 358 8.86 -7.61 -22.08
C ASN A 358 8.74 -6.09 -21.82
N ASN A 359 7.63 -5.67 -21.22
CA ASN A 359 7.30 -4.25 -21.08
C ASN A 359 6.83 -3.89 -19.68
N PHE A 360 6.86 -2.58 -19.42
CA PHE A 360 6.17 -1.94 -18.32
C PHE A 360 4.83 -1.41 -18.81
N VAL A 361 3.81 -1.51 -17.96
CA VAL A 361 2.48 -0.94 -18.22
C VAL A 361 2.13 0.09 -17.17
N LEU A 362 1.26 1.04 -17.51
CA LEU A 362 0.81 2.03 -16.54
C LEU A 362 -0.09 1.37 -15.49
N TYR A 363 0.28 1.55 -14.22
CA TYR A 363 -0.51 1.07 -13.09
C TYR A 363 -1.43 2.19 -12.59
N LEU A 364 -2.71 2.11 -12.97
CA LEU A 364 -3.70 3.14 -12.65
C LEU A 364 -4.26 3.04 -11.22
N GLY A 365 -4.09 1.89 -10.55
CA GLY A 365 -4.58 1.69 -9.18
C GLY A 365 -6.11 1.73 -9.01
N GLU A 366 -6.87 1.90 -10.10
CA GLU A 366 -8.34 1.93 -10.13
C GLU A 366 -8.96 0.58 -10.49
N ASP A 367 -8.16 -0.36 -11.02
CA ASP A 367 -8.62 -1.71 -11.27
C ASP A 367 -8.77 -2.42 -9.92
N THR A 368 -10.00 -2.48 -9.42
CA THR A 368 -10.40 -2.91 -8.06
C THR A 368 -9.82 -4.27 -7.63
N ALA A 369 -9.36 -5.09 -8.58
CA ALA A 369 -8.72 -6.38 -8.31
C ALA A 369 -7.22 -6.25 -7.95
N THR A 370 -6.53 -5.20 -8.42
CA THR A 370 -5.10 -4.94 -8.19
C THR A 370 -4.86 -3.80 -7.20
N ALA A 371 -5.82 -2.89 -7.07
CA ALA A 371 -5.78 -1.76 -6.16
C ALA A 371 -5.57 -2.26 -4.72
N GLY A 372 -4.34 -2.13 -4.20
CA GLY A 372 -4.14 -2.20 -2.76
C GLY A 372 -4.95 -1.08 -2.10
N VAL A 373 -5.38 -1.30 -0.86
CA VAL A 373 -6.09 -0.26 -0.11
C VAL A 373 -5.14 0.93 0.12
N TYR A 374 -5.66 2.15 0.05
CA TYR A 374 -4.91 3.39 0.25
C TYR A 374 -3.71 3.59 -0.71
N PRO A 375 -3.95 3.65 -2.04
CA PRO A 375 -2.89 4.03 -2.98
C PRO A 375 -2.31 5.41 -2.64
N ASN A 376 -1.03 5.58 -2.97
CA ASN A 376 -0.37 6.88 -2.88
C ASN A 376 -0.75 7.71 -4.12
N LEU A 377 -1.64 8.68 -3.96
CA LEU A 377 -2.11 9.53 -5.07
C LEU A 377 -1.02 10.44 -5.67
N ASP A 378 0.09 10.61 -4.96
CA ASP A 378 1.15 11.54 -5.34
C ASP A 378 2.25 10.87 -6.17
N ALA A 379 2.15 9.56 -6.32
CA ALA A 379 3.02 8.78 -7.17
C ALA A 379 2.28 8.30 -8.43
N ALA A 380 3.02 8.27 -9.53
CA ALA A 380 2.65 7.58 -10.74
C ALA A 380 3.53 6.34 -10.91
N TYR A 381 2.94 5.28 -11.47
CA TYR A 381 3.50 3.95 -11.41
C TYR A 381 3.53 3.28 -12.77
N LEU A 382 4.64 2.66 -13.11
CA LEU A 382 4.66 1.58 -14.09
C LEU A 382 4.87 0.24 -13.40
N LEU A 383 4.29 -0.80 -13.97
CA LEU A 383 4.37 -2.16 -13.45
C LEU A 383 4.81 -3.11 -14.55
N ALA A 384 5.85 -3.90 -14.28
CA ALA A 384 6.13 -5.13 -14.98
C ALA A 384 5.81 -6.31 -14.05
N VAL A 385 5.15 -7.34 -14.56
CA VAL A 385 4.78 -8.52 -13.76
C VAL A 385 5.66 -9.71 -14.11
N ALA A 386 5.76 -10.70 -13.23
CA ALA A 386 6.49 -11.93 -13.43
C ALA A 386 5.82 -13.11 -12.71
N TRP A 387 5.93 -14.27 -13.34
CA TRP A 387 5.43 -15.53 -12.82
C TRP A 387 6.50 -16.64 -12.91
N GLN A 388 7.11 -16.95 -11.77
CA GLN A 388 8.17 -17.95 -11.64
C GLN A 388 7.71 -19.39 -11.96
N LEU A 389 6.39 -19.66 -11.94
CA LEU A 389 5.78 -20.97 -12.18
C LEU A 389 4.90 -21.00 -13.45
N SER A 390 5.20 -20.17 -14.46
CA SER A 390 4.46 -20.23 -15.73
C SER A 390 4.47 -21.67 -16.29
N PRO A 391 3.44 -22.11 -17.04
CA PRO A 391 3.40 -23.46 -17.60
C PRO A 391 4.68 -23.85 -18.38
N GLU A 392 5.34 -22.87 -19.00
CA GLU A 392 6.64 -23.01 -19.68
C GLU A 392 7.80 -23.36 -18.72
N LEU A 393 7.71 -22.92 -17.47
CA LEU A 393 8.66 -23.20 -16.38
C LEU A 393 8.22 -24.36 -15.49
N LYS A 394 6.93 -24.73 -15.51
CA LYS A 394 6.32 -25.74 -14.65
C LYS A 394 6.87 -27.16 -14.86
N ASP A 395 7.25 -27.48 -16.10
CA ASP A 395 7.86 -28.76 -16.46
C ASP A 395 9.40 -28.76 -16.32
N LYS A 396 9.98 -27.59 -15.99
CA LYS A 396 11.42 -27.41 -15.72
C LYS A 396 11.60 -26.91 -14.28
N PRO A 397 11.48 -27.79 -13.25
CA PRO A 397 11.44 -27.42 -11.82
C PRO A 397 12.75 -26.85 -11.24
N LYS A 398 13.56 -26.16 -12.05
CA LYS A 398 14.97 -25.83 -11.82
C LYS A 398 15.44 -24.52 -12.46
N LYS A 399 14.62 -23.86 -13.30
CA LYS A 399 14.99 -22.57 -13.94
C LYS A 399 14.61 -21.38 -13.07
N ARG A 400 15.56 -20.48 -12.79
CA ARG A 400 15.32 -19.26 -12.00
C ARG A 400 15.01 -18.09 -12.94
N LEU A 401 13.92 -17.37 -12.70
CA LEU A 401 13.52 -16.23 -13.52
C LEU A 401 14.26 -14.98 -13.06
N MET A 402 14.77 -14.21 -14.01
CA MET A 402 15.50 -12.98 -13.78
C MET A 402 15.11 -11.93 -14.82
N ALA A 403 15.41 -10.68 -14.55
CA ALA A 403 15.31 -9.61 -15.53
C ALA A 403 16.55 -8.72 -15.51
N ARG A 404 16.90 -8.14 -16.66
CA ARG A 404 17.73 -6.95 -16.75
C ARG A 404 16.84 -5.77 -17.12
N VAL A 405 16.97 -4.67 -16.40
CA VAL A 405 16.26 -3.42 -16.68
C VAL A 405 17.27 -2.34 -17.01
N THR A 406 17.02 -1.61 -18.11
CA THR A 406 17.86 -0.52 -18.59
C THR A 406 17.02 0.71 -18.92
N GLY A 407 17.62 1.89 -18.87
CA GLY A 407 16.93 3.14 -19.23
C GLY A 407 17.75 4.38 -18.90
N THR A 408 17.11 5.54 -19.00
CA THR A 408 17.66 6.83 -18.56
C THR A 408 16.89 7.30 -17.33
N LEU A 409 17.61 7.61 -16.25
CA LEU A 409 17.01 8.13 -15.02
C LEU A 409 16.61 9.60 -15.22
N PRO A 410 15.36 10.02 -14.95
CA PRO A 410 14.97 11.43 -14.94
C PRO A 410 15.81 12.24 -13.96
N VAL A 411 16.01 13.54 -14.18
CA VAL A 411 16.68 14.40 -13.21
C VAL A 411 15.82 14.49 -11.95
N THR A 412 16.42 14.24 -10.79
CA THR A 412 15.71 14.22 -9.52
C THR A 412 16.22 15.29 -8.56
N SER A 413 15.33 15.88 -7.77
CA SER A 413 15.75 16.88 -6.76
C SER A 413 16.61 16.23 -5.67
N ARG A 414 17.77 16.76 -5.28
CA ARG A 414 18.62 16.12 -4.25
C ARG A 414 18.03 16.24 -2.84
N ASN A 415 18.04 17.43 -2.26
CA ASN A 415 17.47 17.71 -0.95
C ASN A 415 17.04 19.19 -0.84
N LEU A 416 16.81 19.70 0.38
CA LEU A 416 16.39 21.10 0.59
C LEU A 416 17.52 22.11 0.37
N PHE A 417 18.78 21.66 0.35
CA PHE A 417 19.96 22.51 0.46
C PHE A 417 20.94 22.36 -0.72
N THR A 418 20.93 21.21 -1.41
CA THR A 418 21.78 20.90 -2.56
C THR A 418 20.99 20.92 -3.87
N ASP A 419 21.56 21.52 -4.92
CA ASP A 419 20.95 21.53 -6.25
C ASP A 419 20.97 20.15 -6.94
N PRO A 420 19.92 19.77 -7.69
CA PRO A 420 18.65 20.51 -7.85
C PRO A 420 17.82 20.48 -6.57
N LYS A 421 17.47 21.65 -6.01
CA LYS A 421 16.76 21.71 -4.72
C LYS A 421 15.31 21.26 -4.86
N ILE A 422 14.75 20.67 -3.79
CA ILE A 422 13.33 20.23 -3.74
C ILE A 422 12.33 21.37 -4.01
N ALA A 423 12.65 22.58 -3.55
CA ALA A 423 11.83 23.77 -3.78
C ALA A 423 11.82 24.20 -5.25
N ASN A 424 12.94 24.02 -5.95
CA ASN A 424 13.18 24.44 -7.33
C ASN A 424 12.75 23.33 -8.31
N TYR A 425 11.44 23.18 -8.47
CA TYR A 425 10.87 22.13 -9.33
C TYR A 425 11.14 22.31 -10.82
N GLU A 426 11.64 23.47 -11.25
CA GLU A 426 12.00 23.68 -12.65
C GLU A 426 13.28 22.92 -13.03
N ASP A 427 14.17 22.68 -12.05
CA ASP A 427 15.50 22.08 -12.23
C ASP A 427 15.49 20.55 -12.12
N ALA A 428 14.33 19.94 -11.88
CA ALA A 428 14.17 18.49 -11.79
C ALA A 428 12.91 18.02 -12.51
N ASP A 429 12.98 16.84 -13.14
CA ASP A 429 11.84 16.23 -13.82
C ASP A 429 10.90 15.54 -12.84
N VAL A 430 11.45 14.95 -11.78
CA VAL A 430 10.68 14.28 -10.71
C VAL A 430 11.31 14.56 -9.35
N ARG A 431 10.50 14.57 -8.28
CA ARG A 431 11.05 14.80 -6.93
C ARG A 431 11.77 13.60 -6.36
N TYR A 432 11.32 12.39 -6.68
CA TYR A 432 11.90 11.12 -6.24
C TYR A 432 11.49 10.01 -7.21
N MET A 433 12.37 9.03 -7.41
CA MET A 433 12.10 7.85 -8.21
C MET A 433 12.66 6.60 -7.56
N SER A 434 12.01 5.46 -7.80
CA SER A 434 12.51 4.16 -7.37
C SER A 434 11.98 3.00 -8.20
N PHE A 435 12.77 1.94 -8.29
CA PHE A 435 12.33 0.62 -8.71
C PHE A 435 12.17 -0.29 -7.49
N SER A 436 10.98 -0.84 -7.30
CA SER A 436 10.68 -1.76 -6.21
C SER A 436 10.33 -3.14 -6.76
N SER A 437 10.92 -4.20 -6.20
CA SER A 437 10.43 -5.56 -6.43
C SER A 437 9.31 -5.83 -5.41
N ILE A 438 8.16 -6.29 -5.90
CA ILE A 438 6.95 -6.43 -5.09
C ILE A 438 6.39 -7.85 -5.20
N ALA A 439 5.83 -8.37 -4.11
CA ALA A 439 5.05 -9.59 -4.21
C ALA A 439 3.66 -9.24 -4.76
N LEU A 440 3.25 -9.88 -5.87
CA LEU A 440 1.97 -9.61 -6.54
C LEU A 440 0.81 -10.27 -5.81
N VAL A 441 0.52 -9.72 -4.64
CA VAL A 441 -0.73 -9.91 -3.89
C VAL A 441 -1.32 -8.52 -3.64
N SER A 442 -2.64 -8.40 -3.53
CA SER A 442 -3.28 -7.11 -3.25
C SER A 442 -2.68 -6.52 -1.97
N GLY A 443 -2.20 -5.27 -2.01
CA GLY A 443 -1.54 -4.64 -0.86
C GLY A 443 -0.22 -5.32 -0.43
N GLY A 444 0.38 -6.11 -1.33
CA GLY A 444 1.58 -6.90 -1.06
C GLY A 444 2.79 -6.08 -0.64
N PRO A 445 3.73 -6.71 0.07
CA PRO A 445 4.94 -6.06 0.54
C PRO A 445 5.92 -5.79 -0.59
N THR A 446 6.78 -4.82 -0.34
CA THR A 446 7.96 -4.58 -1.15
C THR A 446 9.11 -5.43 -0.62
N MET A 447 9.73 -6.21 -1.50
CA MET A 447 10.85 -7.10 -1.18
C MET A 447 12.17 -6.34 -1.18
N ASP A 448 12.35 -5.49 -2.19
CA ASP A 448 13.52 -4.64 -2.34
C ASP A 448 13.20 -3.33 -3.05
N THR A 449 14.07 -2.33 -2.93
CA THR A 449 13.93 -1.04 -3.59
C THR A 449 15.30 -0.46 -3.93
N LEU A 450 15.47 -0.11 -5.19
CA LEU A 450 16.53 0.76 -5.69
C LEU A 450 15.92 2.15 -5.89
N ASP A 451 16.24 3.08 -5.00
CA ASP A 451 15.88 4.49 -5.15
C ASP A 451 16.91 5.21 -6.02
N ASP A 452 16.54 6.34 -6.59
CA ASP A 452 17.43 7.21 -7.37
C ASP A 452 18.72 7.58 -6.64
N ALA A 453 18.69 7.72 -5.31
CA ALA A 453 19.89 7.89 -4.49
C ALA A 453 20.89 6.72 -4.62
N ALA A 454 20.42 5.47 -4.73
CA ALA A 454 21.29 4.32 -5.00
C ALA A 454 21.94 4.40 -6.39
N PHE A 455 21.20 4.87 -7.40
CA PHE A 455 21.75 5.07 -8.74
C PHE A 455 22.83 6.15 -8.76
N LEU A 456 22.57 7.31 -8.13
CA LEU A 456 23.55 8.41 -8.05
C LEU A 456 24.84 7.94 -7.39
N ARG A 457 24.75 7.29 -6.22
CA ARG A 457 25.91 6.77 -5.49
C ARG A 457 26.67 5.68 -6.25
N PHE A 458 26.00 4.93 -7.12
CA PHE A 458 26.65 3.88 -7.91
C PHE A 458 27.34 4.46 -9.14
N TYR A 459 26.64 5.26 -9.94
CA TYR A 459 27.12 5.67 -11.28
C TYR A 459 27.93 6.97 -11.30
N GLU A 460 27.65 7.96 -10.43
CA GLU A 460 28.40 9.24 -10.42
C GLU A 460 29.90 9.03 -10.13
N PRO A 461 30.31 8.22 -9.13
CA PRO A 461 31.74 8.04 -8.84
C PRO A 461 32.51 7.24 -9.91
N GLN A 462 31.80 6.61 -10.86
CA GLN A 462 32.42 5.84 -11.95
C GLN A 462 32.79 6.72 -13.15
N GLN A 463 32.35 7.98 -13.17
CA GLN A 463 32.63 8.87 -14.29
C GLN A 463 34.07 9.40 -14.23
N PRO A 464 34.70 9.64 -15.40
CA PRO A 464 35.95 10.38 -15.46
C PRO A 464 35.85 11.75 -14.76
N GLU A 465 36.97 12.26 -14.28
CA GLU A 465 37.02 13.56 -13.64
C GLU A 465 36.51 14.66 -14.58
N GLY A 466 35.50 15.41 -14.12
CA GLY A 466 34.86 16.48 -14.89
C GLY A 466 33.74 16.03 -15.83
N GLU A 467 33.45 14.73 -15.94
CA GLU A 467 32.33 14.22 -16.72
C GLU A 467 31.11 13.93 -15.83
N ALA A 468 29.94 14.38 -16.27
CA ALA A 468 28.68 14.06 -15.62
C ALA A 468 28.12 12.74 -16.15
N TRP A 469 27.59 11.91 -15.26
CA TRP A 469 26.91 10.69 -15.66
C TRP A 469 25.72 11.05 -16.54
N ASN A 470 25.64 10.45 -17.72
CA ASN A 470 24.54 10.63 -18.68
C ASN A 470 23.19 10.05 -18.22
N ARG A 471 23.09 9.65 -16.94
CA ARG A 471 21.90 9.08 -16.30
C ARG A 471 21.44 7.73 -16.87
N SER A 472 22.22 7.10 -17.74
CA SER A 472 21.94 5.75 -18.23
C SER A 472 22.21 4.71 -17.15
N TYR A 473 21.24 3.84 -16.87
CA TYR A 473 21.37 2.81 -15.85
C TYR A 473 21.12 1.40 -16.41
N SER A 474 21.70 0.41 -15.72
CA SER A 474 21.33 -1.00 -15.80
C SER A 474 21.21 -1.60 -14.39
N PHE A 475 20.24 -2.48 -14.19
CA PHE A 475 20.18 -3.30 -12.97
C PHE A 475 19.60 -4.67 -13.27
N VAL A 476 20.03 -5.65 -12.48
CA VAL A 476 19.54 -7.03 -12.55
C VAL A 476 18.57 -7.29 -11.41
N VAL A 477 17.44 -7.90 -11.75
CA VAL A 477 16.40 -8.33 -10.83
C VAL A 477 16.45 -9.84 -10.75
N ALA A 478 16.83 -10.36 -9.59
CA ALA A 478 16.91 -11.80 -9.35
C ALA A 478 16.79 -12.08 -7.85
N ASP A 479 16.78 -13.36 -7.49
CA ASP A 479 16.69 -13.79 -6.11
C ASP A 479 18.05 -13.86 -5.40
N ASP A 480 19.14 -14.10 -6.14
CA ASP A 480 20.49 -14.17 -5.57
C ASP A 480 21.55 -13.61 -6.55
N PRO A 481 22.36 -12.60 -6.15
CA PRO A 481 23.36 -12.00 -7.00
C PRO A 481 24.49 -12.95 -7.43
N GLU A 482 24.79 -13.98 -6.63
CA GLU A 482 25.86 -14.95 -6.93
C GLU A 482 25.43 -16.03 -7.92
N ARG A 483 24.14 -16.14 -8.20
CA ARG A 483 23.56 -17.24 -8.97
C ARG A 483 22.69 -16.71 -10.12
N THR A 484 23.28 -15.81 -10.90
CA THR A 484 22.64 -15.10 -12.03
C THR A 484 23.08 -15.62 -13.41
N CYS A 485 23.79 -16.76 -13.47
CA CYS A 485 24.32 -17.31 -14.73
C CYS A 485 25.16 -16.28 -15.54
N GLY A 486 25.91 -15.42 -14.85
CA GLY A 486 26.74 -14.38 -15.49
C GLY A 486 25.97 -13.15 -15.98
N LEU A 487 24.65 -13.07 -15.73
CA LEU A 487 23.86 -11.89 -16.11
C LEU A 487 24.25 -10.65 -15.29
N TYR A 488 24.53 -10.80 -14.00
CA TYR A 488 24.82 -9.68 -13.11
C TYR A 488 26.32 -9.43 -12.98
N ASN A 489 26.71 -8.17 -13.17
CA ASN A 489 28.05 -7.69 -12.85
C ASN A 489 28.00 -6.55 -11.83
N ALA A 490 28.47 -6.81 -10.60
CA ALA A 490 28.44 -5.86 -9.49
C ALA A 490 29.26 -4.58 -9.72
N SER A 491 30.19 -4.55 -10.69
CA SER A 491 30.92 -3.33 -11.04
C SER A 491 30.22 -2.46 -12.07
N GLN A 492 29.18 -2.97 -12.73
CA GLN A 492 28.49 -2.29 -13.84
C GLN A 492 27.00 -2.11 -13.60
N GLU A 493 26.41 -2.91 -12.72
CA GLU A 493 24.96 -2.98 -12.53
C GLU A 493 24.60 -2.97 -11.05
N LEU A 494 23.42 -2.42 -10.75
CA LEU A 494 22.79 -2.57 -9.45
C LEU A 494 22.01 -3.89 -9.38
N PHE A 495 21.67 -4.33 -8.17
CA PHE A 495 20.91 -5.56 -7.93
C PHE A 495 19.62 -5.26 -7.17
N LEU A 496 18.49 -5.79 -7.66
CA LEU A 496 17.18 -5.69 -7.02
C LEU A 496 16.68 -7.09 -6.64
N SER A 497 16.59 -7.39 -5.35
CA SER A 497 16.25 -8.74 -4.87
C SER A 497 14.76 -9.06 -5.01
N THR A 498 14.42 -10.29 -5.43
CA THR A 498 13.04 -10.82 -5.45
C THR A 498 12.72 -11.72 -4.23
N VAL A 499 13.51 -11.62 -3.18
CA VAL A 499 13.39 -12.45 -1.98
C VAL A 499 12.71 -11.67 -0.85
N LEU A 500 11.62 -12.22 -0.32
CA LEU A 500 10.94 -11.71 0.87
C LEU A 500 11.22 -12.62 2.06
N ASP A 501 11.84 -12.10 3.12
CA ASP A 501 12.15 -12.86 4.35
C ASP A 501 12.86 -14.21 4.08
N GLY A 502 13.79 -14.22 3.13
CA GLY A 502 14.54 -15.43 2.73
C GLY A 502 13.74 -16.41 1.85
N LYS A 503 12.54 -16.04 1.38
CA LYS A 503 11.68 -16.87 0.53
C LYS A 503 11.44 -16.25 -0.83
N LEU A 504 11.54 -17.12 -1.85
CA LEU A 504 11.13 -16.81 -3.22
C LEU A 504 9.62 -16.60 -3.30
N GLN A 505 9.23 -15.65 -4.14
CA GLN A 505 7.82 -15.41 -4.44
C GLN A 505 7.50 -16.01 -5.81
N ASP A 506 6.41 -16.77 -5.89
CA ASP A 506 5.96 -17.36 -7.15
C ASP A 506 5.47 -16.28 -8.13
N TYR A 507 4.82 -15.24 -7.60
CA TYR A 507 4.29 -14.09 -8.32
C TYR A 507 4.91 -12.82 -7.77
N TRP A 508 5.63 -12.11 -8.62
CA TRP A 508 6.29 -10.88 -8.24
C TRP A 508 6.29 -9.89 -9.41
N GLY A 509 6.55 -8.63 -9.13
CA GLY A 509 6.60 -7.59 -10.14
C GLY A 509 7.69 -6.58 -9.84
N ILE A 510 7.95 -5.73 -10.83
CA ILE A 510 8.84 -4.58 -10.72
C ILE A 510 7.95 -3.34 -10.87
N LEU A 511 7.95 -2.51 -9.85
CA LEU A 511 7.20 -1.28 -9.81
C LEU A 511 8.18 -0.11 -9.98
N ASP A 512 8.08 0.60 -11.10
CA ASP A 512 8.68 1.92 -11.25
C ASP A 512 7.75 2.96 -10.63
N ARG A 513 8.26 3.73 -9.67
CA ARG A 513 7.52 4.74 -8.92
C ARG A 513 8.19 6.10 -9.16
N GLN A 514 7.42 7.07 -9.64
CA GLN A 514 7.83 8.48 -9.71
C GLN A 514 6.92 9.32 -8.82
N LEU A 515 7.52 10.06 -7.90
CA LEU A 515 6.84 10.89 -6.91
C LEU A 515 6.96 12.37 -7.29
N ILE A 516 5.82 13.07 -7.32
CA ILE A 516 5.72 14.48 -7.75
C ILE A 516 6.52 14.74 -9.04
N PRO A 517 6.16 14.09 -10.17
CA PRO A 517 6.67 14.49 -11.47
C PRO A 517 6.30 15.94 -11.80
N LYS A 518 7.12 16.62 -12.60
CA LYS A 518 6.99 18.04 -12.93
C LYS A 518 5.59 18.38 -13.48
N THR A 519 5.01 17.51 -14.29
CA THR A 519 3.64 17.65 -14.81
C THR A 519 2.55 17.70 -13.72
N GLN A 520 2.74 17.07 -12.55
CA GLN A 520 1.78 17.19 -11.44
C GLN A 520 1.77 18.59 -10.84
N ARG A 521 2.89 19.33 -10.92
CA ARG A 521 3.00 20.72 -10.44
C ARG A 521 2.61 21.73 -11.51
N THR A 522 3.06 21.52 -12.75
CA THR A 522 2.94 22.51 -13.83
C THR A 522 1.74 22.28 -14.75
N ARG A 523 1.20 21.05 -14.78
CA ARG A 523 0.22 20.57 -15.78
C ARG A 523 0.73 20.65 -17.22
N LEU A 524 2.03 20.83 -17.43
CA LEU A 524 2.65 20.84 -18.75
C LEU A 524 3.08 19.43 -19.16
N PRO A 525 3.19 19.16 -20.48
CA PRO A 525 3.79 17.93 -20.99
C PRO A 525 5.21 17.70 -20.48
N ASP A 526 5.50 16.46 -20.09
CA ASP A 526 6.85 15.97 -19.78
C ASP A 526 6.98 14.48 -20.16
N ARG A 527 8.11 13.84 -19.84
CA ARG A 527 8.40 12.43 -20.14
C ARG A 527 8.11 11.48 -18.96
N SER A 528 7.35 11.93 -17.97
CA SER A 528 7.16 11.21 -16.70
C SER A 528 6.00 10.20 -16.75
N ASN A 529 5.98 9.29 -15.77
CA ASN A 529 4.84 8.43 -15.49
C ASN A 529 3.58 9.26 -15.18
N GLY A 530 3.75 10.46 -14.61
CA GLY A 530 2.66 11.38 -14.31
C GLY A 530 1.98 11.90 -15.57
N TYR A 531 2.75 12.22 -16.61
CA TYR A 531 2.18 12.75 -17.84
C TYR A 531 1.55 11.64 -18.66
N ALA A 532 2.20 10.47 -18.74
CA ALA A 532 1.58 9.26 -19.28
C ALA A 532 0.23 8.98 -18.62
N ARG A 533 0.14 9.10 -17.29
CA ARG A 533 -1.13 8.95 -16.55
C ARG A 533 -2.17 10.01 -16.91
N LEU A 534 -1.77 11.28 -17.07
CA LEU A 534 -2.70 12.34 -17.46
C LEU A 534 -3.28 12.11 -18.86
N GLN A 535 -2.43 11.74 -19.83
CA GLN A 535 -2.89 11.39 -21.19
C GLN A 535 -3.86 10.20 -21.19
N CYS A 536 -3.68 9.32 -20.22
CA CYS A 536 -4.48 8.12 -20.03
C CYS A 536 -5.84 8.32 -19.36
N ALA A 537 -6.02 9.41 -18.60
CA ALA A 537 -7.26 9.67 -17.87
C ALA A 537 -8.41 10.12 -18.80
N ASP A 538 -8.11 10.58 -20.01
CA ASP A 538 -9.13 10.88 -21.02
C ASP A 538 -9.70 9.56 -21.58
N ALA A 539 -10.97 9.27 -21.22
CA ALA A 539 -11.65 7.97 -21.29
C ALA A 539 -11.72 7.30 -22.69
N SER A 540 -11.24 7.94 -23.76
CA SER A 540 -11.05 7.31 -25.07
C SER A 540 -9.73 6.54 -25.21
N ALA A 541 -8.83 6.62 -24.22
CA ALA A 541 -7.45 6.09 -24.28
C ALA A 541 -7.18 4.88 -23.36
N LEU A 542 -8.19 4.29 -22.70
CA LEU A 542 -8.00 3.15 -21.78
C LEU A 542 -7.24 1.96 -22.41
N ASP A 543 -7.44 1.70 -23.70
CA ASP A 543 -6.66 0.70 -24.44
C ASP A 543 -5.21 1.16 -24.73
N ALA A 544 -4.96 2.46 -24.87
CA ALA A 544 -3.62 3.03 -25.03
C ALA A 544 -2.80 3.00 -23.72
N CYS A 545 -3.46 2.99 -22.56
CA CYS A 545 -2.79 2.98 -21.25
C CYS A 545 -2.15 1.64 -20.88
N VAL A 546 -2.58 0.59 -21.55
CA VAL A 546 -1.98 -0.74 -21.46
C VAL A 546 -1.08 -1.04 -22.66
N ASP A 547 -0.98 -0.11 -23.62
CA ASP A 547 -0.13 -0.22 -24.81
C ASP A 547 1.30 0.27 -24.51
N PRO A 548 2.28 -0.64 -24.46
CA PRO A 548 3.67 -0.26 -24.21
C PRO A 548 4.26 0.66 -25.29
N ASP A 549 3.79 0.57 -26.53
CA ASP A 549 4.35 1.39 -27.61
C ASP A 549 3.89 2.85 -27.49
N TYR A 550 2.68 3.07 -26.99
CA TYR A 550 2.22 4.40 -26.61
C TYR A 550 3.03 4.96 -25.42
N LEU A 551 3.26 4.15 -24.38
CA LEU A 551 4.07 4.59 -23.23
C LEU A 551 5.51 4.92 -23.63
N LYS A 552 6.13 4.12 -24.50
CA LYS A 552 7.46 4.41 -25.09
C LYS A 552 7.46 5.71 -25.88
N TYR A 553 6.40 5.97 -26.65
CA TYR A 553 6.27 7.22 -27.39
C TYR A 553 6.17 8.44 -26.47
N VAL A 554 5.38 8.36 -25.38
CA VAL A 554 5.18 9.47 -24.44
C VAL A 554 6.42 9.73 -23.57
N MET A 555 7.05 8.68 -23.07
CA MET A 555 8.16 8.79 -22.12
C MET A 555 9.53 8.82 -22.80
N GLU A 556 9.61 8.48 -24.08
CA GLU A 556 10.85 8.43 -24.86
C GLU A 556 11.94 7.61 -24.14
N ASP A 557 13.08 8.23 -23.82
CA ASP A 557 14.23 7.62 -23.18
C ASP A 557 14.04 7.33 -21.68
N TYR A 558 13.02 7.93 -21.04
CA TYR A 558 12.65 7.62 -19.65
C TYR A 558 11.83 6.35 -19.52
N TYR A 559 11.33 5.76 -20.62
CA TYR A 559 10.66 4.47 -20.57
C TYR A 559 11.66 3.35 -20.23
N PRO A 560 11.47 2.64 -19.10
CA PRO A 560 12.36 1.54 -18.74
C PRO A 560 12.18 0.35 -19.68
N ARG A 561 13.30 -0.19 -20.19
CA ARG A 561 13.32 -1.41 -20.99
C ARG A 561 13.64 -2.59 -20.10
N ILE A 562 12.85 -3.65 -20.21
CA ILE A 562 13.07 -4.89 -19.47
C ILE A 562 13.33 -6.03 -20.43
N GLN A 563 14.26 -6.91 -20.08
CA GLN A 563 14.50 -8.17 -20.77
C GLN A 563 14.50 -9.30 -19.75
N TRP A 564 13.69 -10.33 -19.99
CA TRP A 564 13.56 -11.49 -19.11
C TRP A 564 14.53 -12.60 -19.51
N TYR A 565 15.02 -13.32 -18.51
CA TYR A 565 15.96 -14.42 -18.65
C TYR A 565 15.59 -15.58 -17.72
N THR A 566 15.98 -16.79 -18.11
CA THR A 566 16.07 -17.92 -17.19
C THR A 566 17.50 -18.38 -16.98
N CYS A 567 17.82 -18.76 -15.75
CA CYS A 567 19.09 -19.36 -15.37
C CYS A 567 18.87 -20.83 -14.97
N ASP A 568 19.55 -21.72 -15.67
CA ASP A 568 19.49 -23.18 -15.46
C ASP A 568 20.46 -23.64 -14.39
N GLN A 569 20.28 -24.88 -13.92
CA GLN A 569 21.16 -25.46 -12.91
C GLN A 569 22.61 -25.66 -13.36
N ASP A 570 22.83 -25.77 -14.67
CA ASP A 570 24.17 -25.90 -15.25
C ASP A 570 24.85 -24.54 -15.48
N GLY A 571 24.18 -23.44 -15.12
CA GLY A 571 24.71 -22.09 -15.33
C GLY A 571 24.35 -21.49 -16.69
N THR A 572 23.53 -22.15 -17.51
CA THR A 572 23.10 -21.62 -18.80
C THR A 572 22.10 -20.48 -18.63
N LEU A 573 22.38 -19.34 -19.27
CA LEU A 573 21.48 -18.19 -19.35
C LEU A 573 20.70 -18.26 -20.68
N GLU A 574 19.38 -18.26 -20.60
CA GLU A 574 18.50 -18.22 -21.77
C GLU A 574 17.66 -16.94 -21.74
N GLU A 575 17.67 -16.20 -22.85
CA GLU A 575 16.78 -15.06 -23.05
C GLU A 575 15.35 -15.52 -23.36
N ILE A 576 14.37 -14.86 -22.75
CA ILE A 576 12.96 -15.12 -23.03
C ILE A 576 12.45 -14.08 -24.03
N THR A 577 12.20 -14.52 -25.26
CA THR A 577 11.77 -13.65 -26.36
C THR A 577 10.27 -13.38 -26.35
N ASP A 578 9.46 -14.33 -25.87
CA ASP A 578 8.00 -14.23 -25.75
C ASP A 578 7.56 -14.66 -24.34
N TYR A 579 7.72 -13.78 -23.35
CA TYR A 579 7.32 -14.12 -21.98
C TYR A 579 5.79 -14.10 -21.83
N LEU A 580 5.15 -15.27 -21.90
CA LEU A 580 3.71 -15.41 -21.63
C LEU A 580 3.48 -15.66 -20.13
N GLY A 581 3.60 -14.60 -19.32
CA GLY A 581 3.19 -14.61 -17.90
C GLY A 581 1.68 -14.75 -17.66
N ALA A 582 0.94 -15.43 -18.54
CA ALA A 582 -0.52 -15.51 -18.53
C ALA A 582 -1.02 -16.74 -17.76
N ILE A 583 -1.83 -16.51 -16.72
CA ILE A 583 -2.81 -17.51 -16.28
C ILE A 583 -4.05 -17.32 -17.16
N PRO A 584 -4.56 -18.34 -17.89
CA PRO A 584 -5.82 -18.20 -18.60
C PRO A 584 -6.95 -17.90 -17.60
N VAL A 585 -7.44 -16.66 -17.60
CA VAL A 585 -8.68 -16.27 -16.94
C VAL A 585 -9.80 -16.88 -17.78
N SER A 586 -10.63 -17.74 -17.18
CA SER A 586 -11.83 -18.20 -17.88
C SER A 586 -12.69 -16.96 -18.20
N GLU A 587 -13.10 -16.82 -19.46
CA GLU A 587 -13.86 -15.68 -20.02
C GLU A 587 -15.24 -15.41 -19.37
N SER A 588 -15.54 -15.99 -18.21
CA SER A 588 -16.86 -15.99 -17.60
C SER A 588 -17.24 -14.70 -16.85
N LEU A 589 -16.32 -13.74 -16.64
CA LEU A 589 -16.56 -12.57 -15.79
C LEU A 589 -16.88 -11.26 -16.53
N THR A 590 -16.59 -11.13 -17.83
CA THR A 590 -16.85 -9.87 -18.57
C THR A 590 -18.25 -9.78 -19.16
N ASN A 591 -19.02 -10.86 -19.23
CA ASN A 591 -20.33 -10.88 -19.90
C ASN A 591 -21.55 -10.55 -19.01
N LYS A 592 -21.39 -10.17 -17.73
CA LYS A 592 -22.53 -9.90 -16.83
C LYS A 592 -22.86 -8.43 -16.55
N GLN A 593 -22.19 -7.46 -17.18
CA GLN A 593 -22.51 -6.03 -17.00
C GLN A 593 -23.11 -5.33 -18.24
N LYS A 594 -23.44 -6.05 -19.31
CA LYS A 594 -24.15 -5.51 -20.48
C LYS A 594 -25.59 -6.02 -20.59
N THR A 595 -26.42 -5.84 -19.56
CA THR A 595 -27.89 -5.80 -19.73
C THR A 595 -28.55 -5.17 -18.50
N HIS A 596 -28.80 -3.86 -18.55
CA HIS A 596 -30.01 -3.23 -18.03
C HIS A 596 -30.04 -1.76 -18.48
N ASN A 597 -30.17 -1.54 -19.79
CA ASN A 597 -30.79 -0.32 -20.30
C ASN A 597 -32.23 -0.69 -20.66
N GLY A 598 -33.15 -0.35 -19.75
CA GLY A 598 -34.57 -0.39 -20.02
C GLY A 598 -34.91 0.62 -21.11
N GLY A 599 -35.56 0.14 -22.17
CA GLY A 599 -36.10 0.99 -23.21
C GLY A 599 -37.13 1.95 -22.64
N VAL A 600 -36.92 3.24 -22.88
CA VAL A 600 -37.97 4.26 -22.79
C VAL A 600 -38.82 4.09 -24.04
N GLY A 601 -39.99 3.47 -23.86
CA GLY A 601 -41.04 3.45 -24.88
C GLY A 601 -41.70 4.82 -24.96
N SER A 602 -41.74 5.36 -26.16
CA SER A 602 -42.58 6.48 -26.57
C SER A 602 -44.07 6.13 -26.44
N ASN A 603 -44.80 6.90 -25.63
CA ASN A 603 -46.11 7.47 -25.93
C ASN A 603 -46.51 8.46 -24.82
#